data_AF-A0A2V8PJS4-F1
#
_entry.id   AF-A0A2V8PJS4-F1
#
_cell.length_a   1.000
_cell.length_b   1.000
_cell.length_c   1.000
_cell.angle_alpha   90.00
_cell.angle_beta   90.00
_cell.angle_gamma   90.00
#
_symmetry.space_group_name_H-M   'P 1'
#
loop_
_entity.id
_entity.type
_entity.pdbx_description
1 polymer ?
#
loop_
_entity_poly.entity_id
_entity_poly.type
_entity_poly.pdbx_seq_one_letter_code
_entity_poly.pdbx_strand_id
1 'polypeptide(L)'
;MSKRTTLIISLVALLALVTIFVASRTLAAGDLTPKEARRLIARMAGIQLPSDAVRIKEISSLGNSATVTAQVETAFRFVKGDKDQWRVAEIRTGDRRWEDLDTLMRALNAEKTARARAELESIATALESYRREHGSYIESKSEATLIDHLSPRYLARIIRVDPWHQPYEYEGTRDGFTLRSVGPDGKSNTADDIILPGGSR
;
A
#
# COMPACT_ATOMS: atom_id res chain seq x y z
N MET A 1 -23.83 -68.10 7.73
CA MET A 1 -23.05 -66.87 7.50
C MET A 1 -21.92 -67.17 6.53
N SER A 2 -22.01 -66.66 5.31
CA SER A 2 -21.05 -66.98 4.25
C SER A 2 -19.84 -66.04 4.34
N LYS A 3 -18.63 -66.56 4.10
CA LYS A 3 -17.36 -65.82 4.13
C LYS A 3 -17.34 -64.54 3.26
N ARG A 4 -18.33 -64.37 2.37
CA ARG A 4 -18.50 -63.21 1.50
C ARG A 4 -19.20 -62.01 2.17
N THR A 5 -19.99 -62.22 3.22
CA THR A 5 -20.66 -61.12 3.94
C THR A 5 -19.74 -60.45 4.96
N THR A 6 -18.77 -61.18 5.52
CA THR A 6 -17.74 -60.62 6.41
C THR A 6 -16.66 -59.81 5.69
N LEU A 7 -16.38 -60.10 4.41
CA LEU A 7 -15.36 -59.38 3.62
C LEU A 7 -15.84 -57.99 3.14
N ILE A 8 -17.13 -57.81 2.90
CA ILE A 8 -17.70 -56.52 2.45
C ILE A 8 -17.83 -55.54 3.62
N ILE A 9 -18.15 -56.03 4.82
CA ILE A 9 -18.25 -55.19 6.03
C ILE A 9 -16.86 -54.69 6.46
N SER A 10 -15.80 -55.49 6.30
CA SER A 10 -14.43 -55.08 6.63
C SER A 10 -13.82 -54.07 5.64
N LEU A 11 -14.24 -54.05 4.38
CA LEU A 11 -13.76 -53.05 3.41
C LEU A 11 -14.43 -51.68 3.59
N VAL A 12 -15.71 -51.66 3.99
CA VAL A 12 -16.43 -50.41 4.33
C VAL A 12 -15.96 -49.84 5.66
N ALA A 13 -15.58 -50.69 6.62
CA ALA A 13 -14.96 -50.24 7.88
C ALA A 13 -13.55 -49.66 7.68
N LEU A 14 -12.78 -50.14 6.70
CA LEU A 14 -11.45 -49.62 6.39
C LEU A 14 -11.50 -48.30 5.59
N LEU A 15 -12.54 -48.09 4.76
CA LEU A 15 -12.73 -46.84 4.02
C LEU A 15 -13.37 -45.72 4.86
N ALA A 16 -14.05 -46.07 5.96
CA ALA A 16 -14.58 -45.10 6.93
C ALA A 16 -13.52 -44.59 7.93
N LEU A 17 -12.35 -45.24 8.02
CA LEU A 17 -11.28 -44.82 8.93
C LEU A 17 -10.29 -43.82 8.33
N VAL A 18 -10.43 -43.45 7.05
CA VAL A 18 -9.43 -42.67 6.30
C VAL A 18 -9.88 -41.25 5.91
N THR A 19 -11.14 -40.85 6.14
CA THR A 19 -11.67 -39.61 5.50
C THR A 19 -12.25 -38.54 6.42
N ILE A 20 -11.96 -38.52 7.73
CA ILE A 20 -12.21 -37.32 8.56
C ILE A 20 -11.05 -37.11 9.54
N PHE A 21 -9.83 -36.96 9.01
CA PHE A 21 -8.84 -36.16 9.71
C PHE A 21 -9.14 -34.69 9.35
N VAL A 22 -10.22 -34.15 9.95
CA VAL A 22 -10.36 -32.70 10.07
C VAL A 22 -9.17 -32.31 10.94
N ALA A 23 -8.12 -31.80 10.30
CA ALA A 23 -7.00 -31.18 10.99
C ALA A 23 -7.56 -29.95 11.71
N SER A 24 -8.11 -30.17 12.90
CA SER A 24 -8.34 -29.14 13.89
C SER A 24 -6.97 -28.59 14.21
N ARG A 25 -6.56 -27.54 13.48
CA ARG A 25 -5.35 -26.80 13.84
C ARG A 25 -5.61 -26.26 15.23
N THR A 26 -4.97 -26.86 16.22
CA THR A 26 -4.92 -26.31 17.58
C THR A 26 -4.27 -24.95 17.44
N LEU A 27 -5.05 -23.86 17.55
CA LEU A 27 -4.47 -22.53 17.65
C LEU A 27 -3.53 -22.55 18.85
N ALA A 28 -2.24 -22.27 18.61
CA ALA A 28 -1.28 -22.11 19.69
C ALA A 28 -1.65 -20.86 20.49
N ALA A 29 -1.29 -20.84 21.77
CA ALA A 29 -1.50 -19.65 22.59
C ALA A 29 -0.72 -18.47 21.99
N GLY A 30 -1.45 -17.46 21.49
CA GLY A 30 -0.87 -16.29 20.80
C GLY A 30 -1.22 -16.18 19.31
N ASP A 31 -1.82 -17.21 18.72
CA ASP A 31 -2.24 -17.16 17.31
C ASP A 31 -3.40 -16.18 17.09
N LEU A 32 -3.35 -15.45 15.98
CA LEU A 32 -4.41 -14.53 15.57
C LEU A 32 -5.74 -15.28 15.38
N THR A 33 -6.70 -15.01 16.27
CA THR A 33 -8.01 -15.68 16.20
C THR A 33 -8.92 -15.02 15.14
N PRO A 34 -9.89 -15.76 14.54
CA PRO A 34 -10.87 -15.16 13.63
C PRO A 34 -11.70 -14.03 14.26
N LYS A 35 -12.00 -14.13 15.56
CA LYS A 35 -12.73 -13.08 16.28
C LYS A 35 -11.89 -11.82 16.41
N GLU A 36 -10.59 -11.98 16.69
CA GLU A 36 -9.66 -10.86 16.78
C GLU A 36 -9.42 -10.21 15.42
N ALA A 37 -9.12 -11.00 14.39
CA ALA A 37 -8.95 -10.51 13.03
C ALA A 37 -10.18 -9.71 12.56
N ARG A 38 -11.39 -10.25 12.77
CA ARG A 38 -12.65 -9.57 12.45
C ARG A 38 -12.77 -8.22 13.15
N ARG A 39 -12.48 -8.18 14.45
CA ARG A 39 -12.57 -6.95 15.27
C ARG A 39 -11.57 -5.90 14.80
N LEU A 40 -10.34 -6.30 14.46
CA LEU A 40 -9.30 -5.40 13.97
C LEU A 40 -9.68 -4.82 12.60
N ILE A 41 -10.13 -5.66 11.67
CA ILE A 41 -10.57 -5.22 10.34
C ILE A 41 -11.77 -4.27 10.44
N ALA A 42 -12.77 -4.61 11.25
CA ALA A 42 -13.97 -3.78 11.43
C ALA A 42 -13.69 -2.39 12.02
N ARG A 43 -12.50 -2.18 12.61
CA ARG A 43 -12.10 -0.93 13.27
C ARG A 43 -10.90 -0.23 12.63
N MET A 44 -10.49 -0.67 11.44
CA MET A 44 -9.28 -0.21 10.76
C MET A 44 -9.40 1.25 10.33
N ALA A 45 -8.32 2.03 10.50
CA ALA A 45 -8.18 3.37 9.92
C ALA A 45 -9.37 4.33 10.21
N GLY A 46 -9.95 4.24 11.41
CA GLY A 46 -11.10 5.08 11.81
C GLY A 46 -12.46 4.61 11.26
N ILE A 47 -12.49 3.54 10.47
CA ILE A 47 -13.70 2.84 10.04
C ILE A 47 -14.29 2.09 11.23
N GLN A 48 -15.61 1.95 11.29
CA GLN A 48 -16.36 1.32 12.36
C GLN A 48 -17.48 0.43 11.81
N LEU A 49 -17.11 -0.61 11.07
CA LEU A 49 -18.09 -1.53 10.48
C LEU A 49 -18.76 -2.39 11.55
N PRO A 50 -20.05 -2.74 11.36
CA PRO A 50 -20.68 -3.84 12.10
C PRO A 50 -19.84 -5.11 11.98
N SER A 51 -19.63 -5.86 13.06
CA SER A 51 -18.73 -7.01 13.03
C SER A 51 -19.21 -8.14 12.12
N ASP A 52 -20.52 -8.27 11.96
CA ASP A 52 -21.19 -9.21 11.04
C ASP A 52 -20.97 -8.86 9.56
N ALA A 53 -20.62 -7.60 9.26
CA ALA A 53 -20.20 -7.18 7.94
C ALA A 53 -18.81 -7.72 7.54
N VAL A 54 -18.04 -8.29 8.47
CA VAL A 54 -16.70 -8.84 8.22
C VAL A 54 -16.70 -10.35 8.45
N ARG A 55 -16.51 -11.09 7.35
CA ARG A 55 -16.44 -12.56 7.35
C ARG A 55 -15.02 -13.01 7.03
N ILE A 56 -14.31 -13.52 8.02
CA ILE A 56 -12.98 -14.11 7.84
C ILE A 56 -13.12 -15.41 7.03
N LYS A 57 -12.33 -15.52 5.96
CA LYS A 57 -12.26 -16.69 5.09
C LYS A 57 -11.07 -17.57 5.46
N GLU A 58 -9.90 -16.96 5.64
CA GLU A 58 -8.65 -17.67 5.89
C GLU A 58 -7.72 -16.82 6.75
N ILE A 59 -6.95 -17.49 7.60
CA ILE A 59 -5.83 -16.91 8.35
C ILE A 59 -4.62 -17.79 8.09
N SER A 60 -3.57 -17.19 7.53
CA SER A 60 -2.27 -17.83 7.33
C SER A 60 -1.24 -17.12 8.20
N SER A 61 -0.77 -17.80 9.25
CA SER A 61 0.20 -17.27 10.21
C SER A 61 1.60 -17.80 9.91
N LEU A 62 2.60 -16.91 9.91
CA LEU A 62 4.01 -17.23 9.78
C LEU A 62 4.83 -16.42 10.79
N GLY A 63 5.28 -17.07 11.87
CA GLY A 63 6.01 -16.41 12.94
C GLY A 63 5.17 -15.30 13.58
N ASN A 64 5.67 -14.06 13.53
CA ASN A 64 5.02 -12.89 14.12
C ASN A 64 4.10 -12.12 13.15
N SER A 65 3.85 -12.66 11.96
CA SER A 65 2.95 -12.05 10.97
C SER A 65 1.83 -13.01 10.59
N ALA A 66 0.69 -12.45 10.17
CA ALA A 66 -0.43 -13.21 9.66
C ALA A 66 -1.07 -12.48 8.47
N THR A 67 -1.41 -13.24 7.44
CA THR A 67 -2.21 -12.79 6.31
C THR A 67 -3.64 -13.26 6.52
N VAL A 68 -4.60 -12.34 6.44
CA VAL A 68 -6.02 -12.63 6.62
C VAL A 68 -6.79 -12.33 5.35
N THR A 69 -7.44 -13.35 4.80
CA THR A 69 -8.41 -13.18 3.72
C THR A 69 -9.80 -13.00 4.33
N ALA A 70 -10.48 -11.90 4.02
CA ALA A 70 -11.81 -11.61 4.55
C ALA A 70 -12.74 -11.09 3.45
N GLN A 71 -14.04 -11.39 3.59
CA GLN A 71 -15.11 -10.74 2.86
C GLN A 71 -15.67 -9.60 3.72
N VAL A 72 -15.76 -8.41 3.14
CA VAL A 72 -16.32 -7.22 3.78
C VAL A 72 -17.55 -6.78 3.03
N GLU A 73 -18.66 -6.61 3.74
CA GLU A 73 -19.93 -6.13 3.18
C GLU A 73 -20.13 -4.66 3.56
N THR A 74 -20.22 -3.77 2.57
CA THR A 74 -20.51 -2.35 2.80
C THR A 74 -21.22 -1.73 1.61
N ALA A 75 -21.81 -0.54 1.82
CA ALA A 75 -22.49 0.23 0.81
C ALA A 75 -21.60 1.37 0.28
N PHE A 76 -21.72 1.64 -1.01
CA PHE A 76 -21.07 2.74 -1.71
C PHE A 76 -22.13 3.62 -2.36
N ARG A 77 -21.96 4.94 -2.29
CA ARG A 77 -22.79 5.89 -3.03
C ARG A 77 -22.06 6.30 -4.29
N PHE A 78 -22.74 6.17 -5.42
CA PHE A 78 -22.26 6.63 -6.71
C PHE A 78 -22.96 7.93 -7.10
N VAL A 79 -22.23 8.82 -7.75
CA VAL A 79 -22.76 10.06 -8.34
C VAL A 79 -22.23 10.21 -9.76
N LYS A 80 -22.95 10.94 -10.62
CA LYS A 80 -22.43 11.35 -11.93
C LYS A 80 -21.58 12.61 -11.76
N GLY A 81 -20.37 12.60 -12.33
CA GLY A 81 -19.49 13.76 -12.40
C GLY A 81 -19.73 14.62 -13.65
N ASP A 82 -18.88 15.65 -13.82
CA ASP A 82 -19.05 16.71 -14.84
C ASP A 82 -19.08 16.22 -16.29
N LYS A 83 -18.55 15.02 -16.56
CA LYS A 83 -18.54 14.38 -17.89
C LYS A 83 -19.55 13.24 -18.03
N ASP A 84 -20.60 13.26 -17.21
CA ASP A 84 -21.60 12.18 -17.10
C ASP A 84 -21.01 10.81 -16.68
N GLN A 85 -19.80 10.82 -16.12
CA GLN A 85 -19.10 9.61 -15.69
C GLN A 85 -19.47 9.24 -14.25
N TRP A 86 -19.78 7.98 -14.01
CA TRP A 86 -20.02 7.46 -12.67
C TRP A 86 -18.73 7.46 -11.85
N ARG A 87 -18.82 7.93 -10.61
CA ARG A 87 -17.75 7.82 -9.61
C ARG A 87 -18.32 7.44 -8.26
N VAL A 88 -17.50 6.84 -7.41
CA VAL A 88 -17.83 6.61 -6.00
C VAL A 88 -17.65 7.93 -5.26
N ALA A 89 -18.72 8.46 -4.68
CA ALA A 89 -18.68 9.66 -3.85
C ALA A 89 -18.43 9.33 -2.39
N GLU A 90 -19.11 8.29 -1.88
CA GLU A 90 -19.07 7.98 -0.46
C GLU A 90 -18.99 6.47 -0.21
N ILE A 91 -18.36 6.11 0.90
CA ILE A 91 -18.35 4.75 1.46
C ILE A 91 -19.02 4.76 2.83
N ARG A 92 -19.85 3.75 3.12
CA ARG A 92 -20.42 3.57 4.45
C ARG A 92 -19.38 2.92 5.36
N THR A 93 -18.97 3.63 6.41
CA THR A 93 -17.92 3.18 7.34
C THR A 93 -18.44 2.78 8.70
N GLY A 94 -19.74 2.94 8.97
CA GLY A 94 -20.36 2.43 10.19
C GLY A 94 -21.89 2.46 10.14
N ASP A 95 -22.53 2.41 11.30
CA ASP A 95 -23.98 2.49 11.34
C ASP A 95 -24.46 3.88 10.91
N ARG A 96 -24.90 3.96 9.65
CA ARG A 96 -25.39 5.16 8.95
C ARG A 96 -24.34 6.25 8.72
N ARG A 97 -23.08 6.00 9.06
CA ARG A 97 -21.97 6.91 8.80
C ARG A 97 -21.43 6.74 7.38
N TRP A 98 -21.52 7.80 6.59
CA TRP A 98 -20.97 7.91 5.24
C TRP A 98 -19.73 8.80 5.27
N GLU A 99 -18.68 8.39 4.58
CA GLU A 99 -17.45 9.16 4.43
C GLU A 99 -17.29 9.58 2.97
N ASP A 100 -17.01 10.87 2.75
CA ASP A 100 -16.77 11.46 1.44
C ASP A 100 -15.36 11.09 0.94
N LEU A 101 -15.30 10.34 -0.15
CA LEU A 101 -14.06 9.77 -0.67
C LEU A 101 -13.16 10.85 -1.27
N ASP A 102 -13.72 11.90 -1.88
CA ASP A 102 -12.93 13.00 -2.44
C ASP A 102 -12.17 13.75 -1.34
N THR A 103 -12.80 13.95 -0.19
CA THR A 103 -12.20 14.60 0.97
C THR A 103 -11.12 13.74 1.61
N LEU A 104 -11.36 12.44 1.75
CA LEU A 104 -10.34 11.50 2.22
C LEU A 104 -9.12 11.47 1.28
N MET A 105 -9.35 11.40 -0.03
CA MET A 105 -8.28 11.39 -1.02
C MET A 105 -7.51 12.71 -1.05
N ARG A 106 -8.19 13.86 -0.92
CA ARG A 106 -7.52 15.17 -0.79
C ARG A 106 -6.64 15.24 0.44
N ALA A 107 -7.11 14.78 1.60
CA ALA A 107 -6.32 14.76 2.83
C ALA A 107 -5.10 13.84 2.69
N LEU A 108 -5.28 12.64 2.12
CA LEU A 108 -4.18 11.71 1.85
C LEU A 108 -3.16 12.30 0.87
N ASN A 109 -3.62 12.92 -0.21
CA ASN A 109 -2.74 13.53 -1.21
C ASN A 109 -2.01 14.76 -0.65
N ALA A 110 -2.60 15.52 0.28
CA ALA A 110 -1.90 16.61 0.97
C ALA A 110 -0.71 16.10 1.79
N GLU A 111 -0.90 15.02 2.56
CA GLU A 111 0.20 14.39 3.32
C GLU A 111 1.27 13.82 2.39
N LYS A 112 0.87 13.13 1.32
CA LYS A 112 1.81 12.65 0.29
C LYS A 112 2.58 13.78 -0.36
N THR A 113 1.93 14.90 -0.67
CA THR A 113 2.56 16.10 -1.24
C THR A 113 3.59 16.69 -0.28
N ALA A 114 3.25 16.78 1.03
CA ALA A 114 4.18 17.25 2.05
C ALA A 114 5.41 16.34 2.15
N ARG A 115 5.21 15.02 2.14
CA ARG A 115 6.30 14.05 2.13
C ARG A 115 7.18 14.15 0.89
N ALA A 116 6.58 14.25 -0.30
CA ALA A 116 7.32 14.39 -1.55
C ALA A 116 8.18 15.66 -1.54
N ARG A 117 7.63 16.79 -1.07
CA ARG A 117 8.40 18.04 -0.93
C ARG A 117 9.59 17.88 0.02
N ALA A 118 9.40 17.26 1.18
CA ALA A 118 10.50 17.03 2.13
C ALA A 118 11.59 16.12 1.55
N GLU A 119 11.20 15.12 0.75
CA GLU A 119 12.14 14.26 0.03
C GLU A 119 12.93 15.02 -1.04
N LEU A 120 12.26 15.86 -1.83
CA LEU A 120 12.90 16.75 -2.80
C LEU A 120 13.89 17.72 -2.13
N GLU A 121 13.52 18.31 -1.00
CA GLU A 121 14.40 19.20 -0.20
C GLU A 121 15.63 18.45 0.33
N SER A 122 15.48 17.18 0.72
CA SER A 122 16.59 16.34 1.14
C SER A 122 17.56 16.08 -0.02
N ILE A 123 17.05 15.78 -1.22
CA ILE A 123 17.86 15.60 -2.43
C ILE A 123 18.54 16.92 -2.82
N ALA A 124 17.82 18.05 -2.77
CA ALA A 124 18.38 19.37 -3.06
C ALA A 124 19.54 19.72 -2.09
N THR A 125 19.39 19.44 -0.80
CA THR A 125 20.45 19.63 0.20
C THR A 125 21.69 18.77 -0.10
N ALA A 126 21.47 17.54 -0.57
CA ALA A 126 22.54 16.66 -1.01
C ALA A 126 23.26 17.20 -2.27
N LEU A 127 22.50 17.71 -3.24
CA LEU A 127 23.03 18.37 -4.45
C LEU A 127 23.85 19.62 -4.12
N GLU A 128 23.41 20.45 -3.18
CA GLU A 128 24.19 21.61 -2.72
C GLU A 128 25.51 21.18 -2.08
N SER A 129 25.50 20.08 -1.32
CA SER A 129 26.70 19.54 -0.70
C SER A 129 27.67 18.94 -1.73
N TYR A 130 27.13 18.22 -2.72
CA TYR A 130 27.87 17.73 -3.87
C TYR A 130 28.55 18.88 -4.63
N ARG A 131 27.82 19.96 -4.93
CA ARG A 131 28.34 21.14 -5.61
C ARG A 131 29.42 21.85 -4.82
N ARG A 132 29.28 21.99 -3.49
CA ARG A 132 30.34 22.63 -2.67
C ARG A 132 31.68 21.89 -2.77
N GLU A 133 31.66 20.59 -2.99
CA GLU A 133 32.87 19.77 -3.12
C GLU A 133 33.39 19.68 -4.57
N HIS A 134 32.49 19.60 -5.57
CA HIS A 134 32.86 19.37 -6.98
C HIS A 134 32.83 20.64 -7.85
N GLY A 135 32.32 21.74 -7.32
CA GLY A 135 32.20 23.03 -8.01
C GLY A 135 31.04 23.14 -9.02
N SER A 136 30.28 22.07 -9.26
CA SER A 136 29.14 22.03 -10.18
C SER A 136 28.08 21.01 -9.72
N TYR A 137 26.85 21.11 -10.22
CA TYR A 137 25.85 20.06 -10.05
C TYR A 137 26.05 18.91 -11.05
N ILE A 138 25.29 17.84 -10.89
CA ILE A 138 25.38 16.64 -11.74
C ILE A 138 24.69 16.93 -13.09
N GLU A 139 25.46 17.04 -14.16
CA GLU A 139 24.90 17.24 -15.50
C GLU A 139 24.28 15.96 -16.04
N SER A 140 22.98 15.78 -15.82
CA SER A 140 22.25 14.57 -16.23
C SER A 140 20.74 14.80 -16.26
N LYS A 141 20.03 13.95 -17.01
CA LYS A 141 18.56 13.81 -16.95
C LYS A 141 18.12 12.48 -16.33
N SER A 142 19.06 11.75 -15.73
CA SER A 142 18.86 10.40 -15.21
C SER A 142 18.84 10.41 -13.68
N GLU A 143 17.72 9.96 -13.11
CA GLU A 143 17.56 9.75 -11.67
C GLU A 143 18.53 8.67 -11.16
N ALA A 144 18.80 7.62 -11.92
CA ALA A 144 19.78 6.61 -11.54
C ALA A 144 21.18 7.24 -11.35
N THR A 145 21.61 8.08 -12.30
CA THR A 145 22.89 8.79 -12.22
C THR A 145 22.94 9.74 -11.02
N LEU A 146 21.84 10.45 -10.76
CA LEU A 146 21.71 11.31 -9.56
C LEU A 146 21.98 10.51 -8.28
N ILE A 147 21.30 9.37 -8.11
CA ILE A 147 21.43 8.56 -6.88
C ILE A 147 22.82 7.94 -6.75
N ASP A 148 23.44 7.50 -7.84
CA ASP A 148 24.78 6.92 -7.82
C ASP A 148 25.85 7.92 -7.36
N HIS A 149 25.66 9.22 -7.64
CA HIS A 149 26.57 10.28 -7.18
C HIS A 149 26.26 10.76 -5.76
N LEU A 150 24.99 10.77 -5.34
CA LEU A 150 24.60 11.28 -4.02
C LEU A 150 24.73 10.25 -2.90
N SER A 151 24.49 8.97 -3.19
CA SER A 151 24.49 7.90 -2.20
C SER A 151 25.87 7.24 -2.07
N PRO A 152 26.30 6.84 -0.87
CA PRO A 152 25.70 7.13 0.44
C PRO A 152 26.21 8.46 1.04
N ARG A 153 27.16 9.14 0.39
CA ARG A 153 27.95 10.22 0.99
C ARG A 153 27.14 11.48 1.33
N TYR A 154 26.23 11.89 0.45
CA TYR A 154 25.43 13.12 0.59
C TYR A 154 23.98 12.83 0.96
N LEU A 155 23.49 11.61 0.67
CA LEU A 155 22.13 11.18 0.96
C LEU A 155 22.16 9.87 1.76
N ALA A 156 21.75 9.95 3.03
CA ALA A 156 21.80 8.82 3.96
C ALA A 156 20.79 7.71 3.67
N ARG A 157 19.69 8.05 2.97
CA ARG A 157 18.66 7.09 2.55
C ARG A 157 18.51 7.15 1.04
N ILE A 158 18.26 6.01 0.41
CA ILE A 158 17.96 5.95 -1.02
C ILE A 158 16.52 6.46 -1.23
N ILE A 159 16.38 7.56 -1.98
CA ILE A 159 15.09 8.16 -2.36
C ILE A 159 14.98 8.07 -3.88
N ARG A 160 14.18 7.12 -4.38
CA ARG A 160 14.02 6.89 -5.82
C ARG A 160 12.61 7.18 -6.32
N VAL A 161 11.62 6.77 -5.53
CA VAL A 161 10.21 6.86 -5.87
C VAL A 161 9.50 7.79 -4.92
N ASP A 162 8.53 8.52 -5.45
CA ASP A 162 7.65 9.41 -4.73
C ASP A 162 6.53 8.63 -3.99
N PRO A 163 5.69 9.31 -3.20
CA PRO A 163 4.59 8.68 -2.46
C PRO A 163 3.44 8.11 -3.32
N TRP A 164 3.46 8.33 -4.63
CA TRP A 164 2.58 7.71 -5.62
C TRP A 164 3.27 6.60 -6.41
N HIS A 165 4.47 6.20 -5.96
CA HIS A 165 5.31 5.15 -6.53
C HIS A 165 5.81 5.45 -7.94
N GLN A 166 5.94 6.73 -8.29
CA GLN A 166 6.56 7.16 -9.52
C GLN A 166 8.02 7.54 -9.26
N PRO A 167 8.97 7.24 -10.18
CA PRO A 167 10.33 7.73 -10.05
C PRO A 167 10.37 9.25 -9.97
N TYR A 168 11.21 9.80 -9.11
CA TYR A 168 11.51 11.24 -9.17
C TYR A 168 12.22 11.57 -10.48
N GLU A 169 11.90 12.73 -11.04
CA GLU A 169 12.58 13.24 -12.24
C GLU A 169 13.68 14.23 -11.84
N TYR A 170 14.78 14.19 -12.57
CA TYR A 170 15.93 15.07 -12.39
C TYR A 170 16.36 15.65 -13.72
N GLU A 171 16.60 16.96 -13.75
CA GLU A 171 17.27 17.64 -14.83
C GLU A 171 18.32 18.59 -14.26
N GLY A 172 19.59 18.20 -14.36
CA GLY A 172 20.74 18.97 -13.88
C GLY A 172 21.56 19.57 -15.01
N THR A 173 22.03 20.80 -14.79
CA THR A 173 23.07 21.46 -15.57
C THR A 173 24.24 21.78 -14.64
N ARG A 174 25.29 22.40 -15.17
CA ARG A 174 26.45 22.80 -14.37
C ARG A 174 26.09 23.71 -13.19
N ASP A 175 25.16 24.65 -13.42
CA ASP A 175 24.87 25.79 -12.52
C ASP A 175 23.51 25.73 -11.83
N GLY A 176 22.66 24.76 -12.21
CA GLY A 176 21.37 24.55 -11.57
C GLY A 176 20.77 23.18 -11.82
N PHE A 177 19.61 22.95 -11.21
CA PHE A 177 18.88 21.72 -11.37
C PHE A 177 17.37 21.93 -11.18
N THR A 178 16.60 20.97 -11.66
CA THR A 178 15.18 20.82 -11.37
C THR A 178 14.92 19.40 -10.89
N LEU A 179 14.26 19.28 -9.75
CA LEU A 179 13.70 18.02 -9.27
C LEU A 179 12.18 18.05 -9.41
N ARG A 180 11.57 16.93 -9.75
CA ARG A 180 10.11 16.82 -9.89
C ARG A 180 9.57 15.49 -9.37
N SER A 181 8.43 15.55 -8.67
CA SER A 181 7.48 14.43 -8.56
C SER A 181 6.29 14.70 -9.47
N VAL A 182 5.82 13.66 -10.16
CA VAL A 182 4.68 13.74 -11.10
C VAL A 182 3.32 13.68 -10.40
N GLY A 183 3.31 13.62 -9.07
CA GLY A 183 2.10 13.76 -8.28
C GLY A 183 1.07 12.62 -8.41
N PRO A 184 -0.14 12.86 -7.88
CA PRO A 184 -1.25 11.92 -7.88
C PRO A 184 -1.68 11.34 -9.23
N ASP A 185 -1.60 12.10 -10.32
CA ASP A 185 -2.08 11.66 -11.62
C ASP A 185 -1.06 10.80 -12.39
N GLY A 186 0.19 10.79 -11.93
CA GLY A 186 1.29 10.00 -12.47
C GLY A 186 1.77 10.47 -13.85
N LYS A 187 1.47 11.72 -14.24
CA LYS A 187 1.82 12.27 -15.55
C LYS A 187 2.66 13.50 -15.38
N SER A 188 3.84 13.52 -16.00
CA SER A 188 4.69 14.70 -15.98
C SER A 188 4.07 15.89 -16.72
N ASN A 189 4.38 17.08 -16.24
CA ASN A 189 3.96 18.37 -16.78
C ASN A 189 2.45 18.66 -16.63
N THR A 190 1.87 18.20 -15.54
CA THR A 190 0.49 18.50 -15.14
C THR A 190 0.46 19.45 -13.94
N ALA A 191 -0.74 19.85 -13.52
CA ALA A 191 -0.91 20.85 -12.47
C ALA A 191 -0.59 20.34 -11.06
N ASP A 192 -0.53 19.02 -10.88
CA ASP A 192 -0.23 18.36 -9.61
C ASP A 192 1.23 17.98 -9.44
N ASP A 193 2.07 18.25 -10.44
CA ASP A 193 3.53 18.15 -10.36
C ASP A 193 4.08 18.97 -9.18
N ILE A 194 5.00 18.37 -8.43
CA ILE A 194 5.74 19.04 -7.37
C ILE A 194 7.14 19.30 -7.88
N ILE A 195 7.43 20.56 -8.19
CA ILE A 195 8.70 20.98 -8.81
C ILE A 195 9.53 21.76 -7.79
N LEU A 196 10.81 21.37 -7.64
CA LEU A 196 11.80 22.07 -6.82
C LEU A 196 13.02 22.44 -7.68
N PRO A 197 13.12 23.70 -8.14
CA PRO A 197 14.33 24.20 -8.79
C PRO A 197 15.41 24.56 -7.76
N GLY A 198 16.67 24.46 -8.14
CA GLY A 198 17.81 24.89 -7.34
C GLY A 198 18.99 25.37 -8.19
N GLY A 199 19.96 26.00 -7.55
CA GLY A 199 21.07 26.70 -8.20
C GLY A 199 20.82 28.17 -8.49
N SER A 200 21.82 28.80 -9.12
CA SER A 200 21.75 30.23 -9.46
C SER A 200 21.20 30.34 -10.88
N ARG A 201 20.09 31.05 -11.06
CA ARG A 201 19.67 31.48 -12.40
C ARG A 201 20.62 32.52 -12.96
#